data_AF-A4CWY7-F1
#
_entry.id   AF-A4CWY7-F1
#
_cell.length_a   1.000
_cell.length_b   1.000
_cell.length_c   1.000
_cell.angle_alpha   90.00
_cell.angle_beta   90.00
_cell.angle_gamma   90.00
#
_symmetry.space_group_name_H-M   'P 1'
#
loop_
_entity.id
_entity.type
_entity.pdbx_description
1 polymer ?
#
loop_
_entity_poly.entity_id
_entity_poly.type
_entity_poly.pdbx_seq_one_letter_code
_entity_poly.pdbx_strand_id
1 'polypeptide(L)'
;MVVHGRAGGDVPVALRRLCQSVHSRRQAPVELEVLTGAPTPARSDESLWLVPMLLWPGSHARIDVPMIRTRLRTEGQNVTLLPFLGAWTSWWTLVARALQLHPSTGVLIHHPLRPGLADRFLAQLSVRLGRPLVSFDQWPEYERQHPDAQPLTLALAPNRMTESLGEAGEWPPLLDHPLIRQGLIDLLVSLP
;
A
#
# COMPACT_ATOMS: atom_id res chain seq x y z
N MET A 1 10.93 -5.53 -3.48
CA MET A 1 9.68 -4.78 -3.20
C MET A 1 10.04 -3.41 -2.64
N VAL A 2 9.36 -2.35 -3.06
CA VAL A 2 9.62 -0.98 -2.57
C VAL A 2 8.55 -0.58 -1.57
N VAL A 3 8.93 -0.13 -0.38
CA VAL A 3 8.02 0.31 0.69
C VAL A 3 8.41 1.71 1.16
N HIS A 4 7.45 2.47 1.69
CA HIS A 4 7.76 3.81 2.23
C HIS A 4 8.69 3.73 3.46
N GLY A 5 8.41 2.82 4.39
CA GLY A 5 9.06 2.77 5.71
C GLY A 5 8.57 3.85 6.67
N ARG A 6 9.21 3.95 7.83
CA ARG A 6 9.00 4.96 8.87
C ARG A 6 10.25 5.83 8.99
N ALA A 7 10.22 6.84 9.86
CA ALA A 7 11.41 7.65 10.14
C ALA A 7 12.62 6.76 10.47
N GLY A 8 13.76 7.05 9.85
CA GLY A 8 14.98 6.24 10.00
C GLY A 8 14.99 4.93 9.20
N GLY A 9 14.02 4.72 8.30
CA GLY A 9 13.97 3.51 7.47
C GLY A 9 13.37 2.29 8.16
N ASP A 10 12.76 2.44 9.34
CA ASP A 10 12.10 1.31 10.00
C ASP A 10 10.94 0.77 9.16
N VAL A 11 10.82 -0.55 9.10
CA VAL A 11 9.81 -1.24 8.30
C VAL A 11 8.79 -1.89 9.23
N PRO A 12 7.48 -1.63 9.08
CA PRO A 12 6.46 -2.36 9.82
C PRO A 12 6.62 -3.88 9.74
N VAL A 13 6.43 -4.59 10.86
CA VAL A 13 6.58 -6.06 10.96
C VAL A 13 5.75 -6.79 9.91
N ALA A 14 4.53 -6.31 9.62
CA ALA A 14 3.66 -6.88 8.60
C ALA A 14 4.31 -6.92 7.20
N LEU A 15 5.07 -5.89 6.82
CA LEU A 15 5.76 -5.82 5.53
C LEU A 15 6.99 -6.76 5.49
N ARG A 16 7.72 -6.90 6.61
CA ARG A 16 8.81 -7.88 6.72
C ARG A 16 8.28 -9.32 6.61
N ARG A 17 7.17 -9.63 7.29
CA ARG A 17 6.50 -10.94 7.21
C ARG A 17 5.96 -11.22 5.82
N LEU A 18 5.38 -10.21 5.15
CA LEU A 18 4.96 -10.34 3.75
C LEU A 18 6.14 -10.72 2.85
N CYS A 19 7.25 -10.00 2.96
CA CYS A 19 8.48 -10.28 2.19
C CYS A 19 8.98 -11.72 2.41
N GLN A 20 9.08 -12.16 3.67
CA GLN A 20 9.48 -13.53 4.02
C GLN A 20 8.51 -14.58 3.46
N SER A 21 7.21 -14.31 3.50
CA SER A 21 6.19 -15.24 2.99
C SER A 21 6.26 -15.37 1.47
N VAL A 22 6.46 -14.26 0.76
CA VAL A 22 6.61 -14.27 -0.71
C VAL A 22 7.92 -14.96 -1.10
N HIS A 23 9.03 -14.65 -0.42
CA HIS A 23 10.31 -15.34 -0.62
C HIS A 23 10.18 -16.85 -0.46
N SER A 24 9.57 -17.29 0.65
CA SER A 24 9.38 -18.72 0.96
C SER A 24 8.50 -19.43 -0.06
N ARG A 25 7.49 -18.76 -0.64
CA ARG A 25 6.61 -19.38 -1.65
C ARG A 25 7.19 -19.34 -3.06
N ARG A 26 7.88 -18.25 -3.42
CA ARG A 26 8.51 -18.13 -4.74
C ARG A 26 9.78 -18.95 -4.87
N GLN A 27 10.43 -19.30 -3.75
CA GLN A 27 11.78 -19.88 -3.74
C GLN A 27 12.79 -19.01 -4.54
N ALA A 28 12.58 -17.69 -4.50
CA ALA A 28 13.38 -16.69 -5.20
C ALA A 28 13.67 -15.51 -4.26
N PRO A 29 14.81 -14.80 -4.40
CA PRO A 29 15.13 -13.66 -3.54
C PRO A 29 14.04 -12.58 -3.58
N VAL A 30 13.60 -12.14 -2.40
CA VAL A 30 12.71 -10.98 -2.26
C VAL A 30 13.34 -10.05 -1.24
N GLU A 31 13.73 -8.87 -1.69
CA GLU A 31 14.36 -7.85 -0.86
C GLU A 31 13.44 -6.63 -0.69
N LEU A 32 13.71 -5.82 0.33
CA LEU A 32 12.99 -4.58 0.60
C LEU A 32 13.89 -3.39 0.28
N GLU A 33 13.40 -2.50 -0.58
CA GLU A 33 13.94 -1.15 -0.76
C GLU A 33 13.03 -0.19 0.02
N VAL A 34 13.60 0.58 0.95
CA VAL A 34 12.85 1.44 1.87
C VAL A 34 13.10 2.90 1.53
N LEU A 35 12.06 3.63 1.12
CA LEU A 35 12.21 5.02 0.65
C LEU A 35 12.76 5.99 1.70
N THR A 36 12.50 5.72 2.98
CA THR A 36 12.95 6.52 4.12
C THR A 36 14.27 6.03 4.73
N GLY A 37 14.85 4.97 4.18
CA GLY A 37 16.11 4.38 4.62
C GLY A 37 17.28 4.72 3.71
N ALA A 38 18.46 4.21 4.06
CA ALA A 38 19.61 4.27 3.17
C ALA A 38 19.36 3.38 1.93
N PRO A 39 19.84 3.79 0.73
CA PRO A 39 19.73 2.97 -0.47
C PRO A 39 20.40 1.61 -0.31
N THR A 40 19.76 0.55 -0.81
CA THR A 40 20.36 -0.79 -0.84
C THR A 40 21.21 -0.92 -2.12
N PRO A 41 22.48 -1.34 -2.04
CA PRO A 41 23.30 -1.56 -3.23
C PRO A 41 22.75 -2.74 -4.05
N ALA A 42 22.96 -2.73 -5.36
CA ALA A 42 22.74 -3.89 -6.21
C ALA A 42 23.58 -5.11 -5.76
N ARG A 43 23.05 -6.32 -5.95
CA ARG A 43 23.63 -7.56 -5.39
C ARG A 43 23.84 -8.72 -6.36
N SER A 44 23.14 -8.77 -7.49
CA SER A 44 23.26 -9.89 -8.43
C SER A 44 23.19 -9.41 -9.88
N ASP A 45 23.70 -10.18 -10.83
CA ASP A 45 23.56 -9.86 -12.26
C ASP A 45 22.20 -10.32 -12.84
N GLU A 46 21.25 -10.70 -11.98
CA GLU A 46 19.96 -11.24 -12.39
C GLU A 46 18.95 -10.15 -12.76
N SER A 47 17.93 -10.52 -13.53
CA SER A 47 16.83 -9.61 -13.84
C SER A 47 16.00 -9.31 -12.57
N LEU A 48 15.90 -8.04 -12.20
CA LEU A 48 15.22 -7.58 -11.00
C LEU A 48 13.83 -7.02 -11.29
N TRP A 49 12.89 -7.32 -10.39
CA TRP A 49 11.53 -6.81 -10.45
C TRP A 49 11.30 -5.80 -9.34
N LEU A 50 11.09 -4.54 -9.73
CA LEU A 50 10.79 -3.46 -8.81
C LEU A 50 9.27 -3.36 -8.63
N VAL A 51 8.78 -3.81 -7.47
CA VAL A 51 7.35 -3.87 -7.13
C VAL A 51 7.00 -2.81 -6.09
N PRO A 52 6.34 -1.69 -6.45
CA PRO A 52 6.06 -0.61 -5.51
C PRO A 52 4.82 -0.89 -4.65
N MET A 53 5.01 -1.06 -3.35
CA MET A 53 3.96 -1.35 -2.37
C MET A 53 3.30 -0.06 -1.86
N LEU A 54 2.86 0.79 -2.79
CA LEU A 54 2.22 2.07 -2.53
C LEU A 54 0.74 2.00 -2.93
N LEU A 55 -0.17 2.54 -2.11
CA LEU A 55 -1.60 2.51 -2.40
C LEU A 55 -2.05 3.67 -3.31
N TRP A 56 -1.33 4.80 -3.29
CA TRP A 56 -1.78 6.03 -3.93
C TRP A 56 -0.83 6.49 -5.02
N PRO A 57 -1.35 7.14 -6.07
CA PRO A 57 -0.51 7.96 -6.94
C PRO A 57 0.05 9.13 -6.13
N GLY A 58 1.36 9.34 -6.20
CA GLY A 58 2.05 10.37 -5.42
C GLY A 58 3.50 10.57 -5.87
N SER A 59 4.23 11.46 -5.20
CA SER A 59 5.65 11.70 -5.47
C SER A 59 6.47 10.41 -5.38
N HIS A 60 6.21 9.57 -4.38
CA HIS A 60 6.89 8.29 -4.23
C HIS A 60 6.74 7.37 -5.46
N ALA A 61 5.52 7.22 -5.96
CA ALA A 61 5.26 6.39 -7.14
C ALA A 61 5.82 7.01 -8.44
N ARG A 62 5.85 8.34 -8.53
CA ARG A 62 6.19 9.07 -9.78
C ARG A 62 7.63 9.52 -9.89
N ILE A 63 8.33 9.67 -8.77
CA ILE A 63 9.67 10.27 -8.69
C ILE A 63 10.61 9.27 -8.04
N ASP A 64 10.38 8.91 -6.78
CA ASP A 64 11.35 8.11 -6.01
C ASP A 64 11.53 6.69 -6.57
N VAL A 65 10.43 6.01 -6.92
CA VAL A 65 10.47 4.67 -7.52
C VAL A 65 11.17 4.68 -8.89
N PRO A 66 10.85 5.59 -9.83
CA PRO A 66 11.63 5.76 -11.04
C PRO A 66 13.11 6.07 -10.80
N MET A 67 13.45 6.88 -9.79
CA MET A 67 14.84 7.17 -9.44
C MET A 67 15.59 5.91 -8.96
N ILE A 68 14.95 5.07 -8.14
CA ILE A 68 15.52 3.77 -7.72
C ILE A 68 15.79 2.89 -8.94
N ARG A 69 14.83 2.79 -9.88
CA ARG A 69 15.03 2.04 -11.13
C ARG A 69 16.23 2.57 -11.92
N THR A 70 16.34 3.89 -12.06
CA THR A 70 17.46 4.52 -12.78
C THR A 70 18.78 4.21 -12.09
N ARG A 71 18.87 4.37 -10.77
CA ARG A 71 20.05 4.03 -9.97
C ARG A 71 20.50 2.58 -10.21
N LEU A 72 19.60 1.62 -10.04
CA LEU A 72 19.90 0.20 -10.21
C LEU A 72 20.37 -0.11 -11.64
N ARG A 73 19.76 0.51 -12.66
CA ARG A 73 20.21 0.35 -14.05
C ARG A 73 21.62 0.91 -14.29
N THR A 74 21.95 2.05 -13.67
CA THR A 74 23.31 2.61 -13.71
C THR A 74 24.31 1.69 -13.00
N GLU A 75 23.88 0.97 -11.96
CA GLU A 75 24.64 -0.09 -11.28
C GLU A 75 24.71 -1.41 -12.09
N GLY A 76 24.26 -1.42 -13.35
CA GLY A 76 24.35 -2.57 -14.27
C GLY A 76 23.17 -3.56 -14.20
N GLN A 77 22.15 -3.28 -13.38
CA GLN A 77 21.02 -4.20 -13.18
C GLN A 77 20.00 -4.16 -14.33
N ASN A 78 19.51 -5.34 -14.72
CA ASN A 78 18.36 -5.43 -15.62
C ASN A 78 17.05 -5.31 -14.83
N VAL A 79 16.47 -4.10 -14.76
CA VAL A 79 15.30 -3.83 -13.91
C VAL A 79 14.00 -3.66 -14.70
N THR A 80 13.00 -4.47 -14.35
CA THR A 80 11.59 -4.34 -14.73
C THR A 80 10.82 -3.65 -13.60
N LEU A 81 10.25 -2.47 -13.87
CA LEU A 81 9.39 -1.76 -12.92
C LEU A 81 7.92 -2.09 -13.19
N LEU A 82 7.24 -2.62 -12.18
CA LEU A 82 5.80 -2.82 -12.21
C LEU A 82 5.04 -1.55 -11.76
N PRO A 83 3.76 -1.40 -12.14
CA PRO A 83 2.90 -0.37 -11.56
C PRO A 83 2.84 -0.49 -10.03
N PHE A 84 2.63 0.63 -9.33
CA PHE A 84 2.40 0.61 -7.89
C PHE A 84 1.15 -0.22 -7.53
N LEU A 85 1.09 -0.78 -6.32
CA LEU A 85 0.02 -1.68 -5.88
C LEU A 85 -1.38 -1.10 -6.07
N GLY A 86 -1.56 0.20 -5.81
CA GLY A 86 -2.81 0.90 -6.06
C GLY A 86 -3.26 0.97 -7.53
N ALA A 87 -2.40 0.68 -8.50
CA ALA A 87 -2.79 0.57 -9.89
C ALA A 87 -3.30 -0.84 -10.26
N TRP A 88 -3.21 -1.82 -9.35
CA TRP A 88 -3.53 -3.21 -9.66
C TRP A 88 -5.03 -3.48 -9.47
N THR A 89 -5.72 -3.83 -10.56
CA THR A 89 -7.14 -4.18 -10.49
C THR A 89 -7.38 -5.39 -9.59
N SER A 90 -6.53 -6.42 -9.64
CA SER A 90 -6.67 -7.60 -8.80
C SER A 90 -6.57 -7.29 -7.30
N TRP A 91 -5.70 -6.35 -6.92
CA TRP A 91 -5.57 -5.87 -5.55
C TRP A 91 -6.87 -5.24 -5.05
N TRP A 92 -7.45 -4.29 -5.79
CA TRP A 92 -8.69 -3.66 -5.36
C TRP A 92 -9.89 -4.60 -5.38
N THR A 93 -9.89 -5.64 -6.23
CA THR A 93 -10.91 -6.71 -6.17
C THR A 93 -10.81 -7.49 -4.87
N LEU A 94 -9.60 -7.79 -4.38
CA LEU A 94 -9.38 -8.45 -3.09
C LEU A 94 -9.86 -7.58 -1.92
N VAL A 95 -9.49 -6.29 -1.94
CA VAL A 95 -9.89 -5.31 -0.93
C VAL A 95 -11.42 -5.16 -0.90
N ALA A 96 -12.07 -5.03 -2.06
CA ALA A 96 -13.52 -4.95 -2.17
C ALA A 96 -14.25 -6.17 -1.59
N ARG A 97 -13.72 -7.38 -1.81
CA ARG A 97 -14.28 -8.61 -1.23
C ARG A 97 -14.23 -8.62 0.30
N ALA A 98 -13.12 -8.17 0.88
CA ALA A 98 -13.01 -8.06 2.33
C ALA A 98 -13.97 -7.00 2.91
N LEU A 99 -14.20 -5.91 2.17
CA LEU A 99 -15.12 -4.85 2.57
C LEU A 99 -16.60 -5.25 2.57
N GLN A 100 -17.00 -6.29 1.84
CA GLN A 100 -18.39 -6.76 1.84
C GLN A 100 -18.87 -7.22 3.22
N LEU A 101 -17.94 -7.54 4.12
CA LEU A 101 -18.24 -7.94 5.50
C LEU A 101 -18.55 -6.74 6.42
N HIS A 102 -18.29 -5.52 5.95
CA HIS A 102 -18.51 -4.29 6.73
C HIS A 102 -19.84 -3.60 6.36
N PRO A 103 -20.50 -2.94 7.34
CA PRO A 103 -21.73 -2.19 7.11
C PRO A 103 -21.63 -1.15 5.99
N SER A 104 -22.78 -0.81 5.39
CA SER A 104 -22.87 0.22 4.35
C SER A 104 -22.49 1.63 4.81
N THR A 105 -22.55 1.87 6.13
CA THR A 105 -22.14 3.10 6.80
C THR A 105 -20.62 3.25 6.95
N GLY A 106 -19.85 2.23 6.55
CA GLY A 106 -18.40 2.30 6.56
C GLY A 106 -17.85 3.40 5.65
N VAL A 107 -16.86 4.14 6.14
CA VAL A 107 -16.18 5.21 5.40
C VAL A 107 -14.69 4.92 5.39
N LEU A 108 -14.10 4.87 4.20
CA LEU A 108 -12.70 4.52 4.04
C LEU A 108 -11.80 5.71 4.33
N ILE A 109 -11.01 5.61 5.40
CA ILE A 109 -10.11 6.70 5.83
C ILE A 109 -8.71 6.47 5.32
N HIS A 110 -8.21 7.41 4.52
CA HIS A 110 -6.84 7.37 4.01
C HIS A 110 -5.98 8.50 4.59
N HIS A 111 -4.65 8.33 4.54
CA HIS A 111 -3.75 9.38 5.00
C HIS A 111 -3.86 10.63 4.11
N PRO A 112 -3.56 11.83 4.63
CA PRO A 112 -3.65 13.05 3.85
C PRO A 112 -2.75 13.05 2.62
N LEU A 113 -3.32 13.44 1.49
CA LEU A 113 -2.65 13.53 0.20
C LEU A 113 -2.62 14.97 -0.27
N ARG A 114 -1.62 15.32 -1.09
CA ARG A 114 -1.60 16.62 -1.75
C ARG A 114 -2.77 16.69 -2.73
N PRO A 115 -3.55 17.80 -2.74
CA PRO A 115 -4.67 17.97 -3.68
C PRO A 115 -4.25 17.84 -5.15
N GLY A 116 -5.18 17.40 -6.00
CA GLY A 116 -5.08 17.38 -7.45
C GLY A 116 -4.72 16.02 -8.04
N LEU A 117 -3.51 15.51 -7.75
CA LEU A 117 -3.00 14.32 -8.45
C LEU A 117 -3.82 13.06 -8.15
N ALA A 118 -4.20 12.86 -6.89
CA ALA A 118 -4.88 11.66 -6.45
C ALA A 118 -6.40 11.76 -6.58
N ASP A 119 -6.97 12.95 -6.78
CA ASP A 119 -8.41 13.21 -6.65
C ASP A 119 -9.24 12.34 -7.59
N ARG A 120 -8.87 12.29 -8.89
CA ARG A 120 -9.55 11.43 -9.86
C ARG A 120 -9.42 9.94 -9.48
N PHE A 121 -8.25 9.53 -9.02
CA PHE A 121 -8.00 8.14 -8.61
C PHE A 121 -8.87 7.78 -7.40
N LEU A 122 -8.93 8.64 -6.38
CA LEU A 122 -9.73 8.44 -5.17
C LEU A 122 -11.24 8.42 -5.49
N ALA A 123 -11.72 9.30 -6.35
CA ALA A 123 -13.11 9.32 -6.78
C ALA A 123 -13.50 8.01 -7.50
N GLN A 124 -12.65 7.53 -8.42
CA GLN A 124 -12.87 6.25 -9.11
C GLN A 124 -12.79 5.07 -8.14
N LEU A 125 -11.85 5.10 -7.19
CA LEU A 125 -11.71 4.06 -6.19
C LEU A 125 -12.91 4.00 -5.24
N SER A 126 -13.44 5.16 -4.84
CA SER A 126 -14.67 5.28 -4.03
C SER A 126 -15.86 4.58 -4.69
N VAL A 127 -16.09 4.88 -5.98
CA VAL A 127 -17.14 4.20 -6.76
C VAL A 127 -16.88 2.69 -6.82
N ARG A 128 -15.63 2.29 -7.06
CA ARG A 128 -15.26 0.87 -7.17
C ARG A 128 -15.44 0.10 -5.86
N LEU A 129 -15.14 0.71 -4.72
CA LEU A 129 -15.27 0.09 -3.40
C LEU A 129 -16.67 0.25 -2.80
N GLY A 130 -17.54 1.08 -3.41
CA GLY A 130 -18.91 1.32 -2.96
C GLY A 130 -18.97 2.01 -1.59
N ARG A 131 -17.95 2.81 -1.27
CA ARG A 131 -17.75 3.44 0.04
C ARG A 131 -17.11 4.82 -0.17
N PRO A 132 -17.55 5.87 0.56
CA PRO A 132 -16.86 7.15 0.54
C PRO A 132 -15.39 6.98 0.96
N LEU A 133 -14.49 7.71 0.30
CA LEU A 133 -13.10 7.87 0.72
C LEU A 133 -12.92 9.26 1.31
N VAL A 134 -12.43 9.32 2.54
CA VAL A 134 -12.23 10.56 3.28
C VAL A 134 -10.79 10.62 3.76
N SER A 135 -10.16 11.78 3.60
CA SER A 135 -8.84 12.03 4.14
C SER A 135 -8.90 12.14 5.66
N PHE A 136 -7.91 11.61 6.36
CA PHE A 136 -7.90 11.59 7.83
C PHE A 136 -8.04 12.97 8.48
N ASP A 137 -7.46 14.01 7.88
CA ASP A 137 -7.61 15.40 8.33
C ASP A 137 -9.02 15.98 8.14
N GLN A 138 -9.83 15.38 7.26
CA GLN A 138 -11.22 15.75 7.02
C GLN A 138 -12.22 14.91 7.84
N TRP A 139 -11.74 13.82 8.46
CA TRP A 139 -12.60 12.91 9.23
C TRP A 139 -13.40 13.61 10.35
N PRO A 140 -12.84 14.50 11.18
CA PRO A 140 -13.60 15.14 12.27
C PRO A 140 -14.76 16.03 11.82
N GLU A 141 -14.67 16.62 10.62
CA GLU A 141 -15.79 17.36 10.03
C GLU A 141 -16.82 16.38 9.43
N TYR A 142 -16.35 15.36 8.72
CA TYR A 142 -17.21 14.35 8.12
C TYR A 142 -18.07 13.62 9.18
N GLU A 143 -17.45 13.20 10.29
CA GLU A 143 -18.12 12.53 11.41
C GLU A 143 -19.22 13.40 12.04
N ARG A 144 -18.98 14.72 12.17
CA ARG A 144 -20.00 15.66 12.65
C ARG A 144 -21.20 15.79 11.70
N GLN A 145 -20.97 15.71 10.39
CA GLN A 145 -22.02 15.77 9.38
C GLN A 145 -22.74 14.43 9.18
N HIS A 146 -22.07 13.33 9.53
CA HIS A 146 -22.56 11.96 9.36
C HIS A 146 -22.34 11.14 10.65
N PRO A 147 -23.14 11.34 11.70
CA PRO A 147 -22.92 10.73 13.01
C PRO A 147 -22.95 9.18 13.02
N ASP A 148 -23.62 8.57 12.04
CA ASP A 148 -23.68 7.10 11.89
C ASP A 148 -22.51 6.52 11.09
N ALA A 149 -21.58 7.36 10.61
CA ALA A 149 -20.44 6.91 9.81
C ALA A 149 -19.42 6.15 10.66
N GLN A 150 -18.98 5.00 10.16
CA GLN A 150 -17.97 4.17 10.84
C GLN A 150 -16.63 4.25 10.09
N PRO A 151 -15.54 4.71 10.71
CA PRO A 151 -14.27 4.85 10.02
C PRO A 151 -13.60 3.47 9.82
N LEU A 152 -13.26 3.16 8.57
CA LEU A 152 -12.53 1.96 8.17
C LEU A 152 -11.16 2.39 7.65
N THR A 153 -10.09 2.01 8.35
CA THR A 153 -8.76 2.48 7.96
C THR A 153 -8.29 1.86 6.65
N LEU A 154 -7.88 2.69 5.70
CA LEU A 154 -7.36 2.25 4.41
C LEU A 154 -5.85 2.50 4.34
N ALA A 155 -5.10 1.65 5.04
CA ALA A 155 -3.65 1.68 5.11
C ALA A 155 -3.05 0.29 4.90
N LEU A 156 -1.96 0.19 4.13
CA LEU A 156 -1.35 -1.12 3.86
C LEU A 156 -0.79 -1.76 5.14
N ALA A 157 -0.12 -0.98 5.98
CA ALA A 157 0.48 -1.40 7.24
C ALA A 157 0.25 -0.33 8.31
N PRO A 158 0.44 -0.64 9.62
CA PRO A 158 0.27 0.33 10.69
C PRO A 158 1.08 1.62 10.46
N ASN A 159 0.44 2.76 10.68
CA ASN A 159 1.02 4.10 10.59
C ASN A 159 0.38 5.04 11.63
N ARG A 160 0.79 6.32 11.63
CA ARG A 160 0.26 7.31 12.59
C ARG A 160 -1.26 7.46 12.52
N MET A 161 -1.87 7.38 11.34
CA MET A 161 -3.32 7.49 11.17
C MET A 161 -4.04 6.30 11.80
N THR A 162 -3.58 5.07 11.54
CA THR A 162 -4.20 3.88 12.14
C THR A 162 -4.03 3.86 13.66
N GLU A 163 -2.90 4.38 14.16
CA GLU A 163 -2.67 4.56 15.60
C GLU A 163 -3.61 5.60 16.21
N SER A 164 -3.85 6.72 15.52
CA SER A 164 -4.75 7.78 15.99
C SER A 164 -6.23 7.41 15.94
N LEU A 165 -6.67 6.61 14.97
CA LEU A 165 -8.05 6.11 14.92
C LEU A 165 -8.32 5.01 15.95
N GLY A 166 -7.27 4.29 16.40
CA GLY A 166 -7.38 3.30 17.47
C GLY A 166 -8.49 2.29 17.22
N GLU A 167 -9.28 2.00 18.26
CA GLU A 167 -10.40 1.05 18.21
C GLU A 167 -11.58 1.55 17.36
N ALA A 168 -11.70 2.86 17.13
CA ALA A 168 -12.74 3.40 16.25
C ALA A 168 -12.50 2.99 14.79
N GLY A 169 -11.23 2.77 14.41
CA GLY A 169 -10.85 2.21 13.13
C GLY A 169 -11.15 0.72 13.05
N GLU A 170 -12.43 0.34 12.91
CA GLU A 170 -12.91 -1.05 12.97
C GLU A 170 -12.30 -2.01 11.93
N TRP A 171 -11.59 -1.46 10.94
CA TRP A 171 -10.85 -2.26 9.95
C TRP A 171 -9.35 -2.19 10.18
N PRO A 172 -8.68 -3.33 10.46
CA PRO A 172 -7.25 -3.35 10.70
C PRO A 172 -6.49 -2.94 9.43
N PRO A 173 -5.22 -2.53 9.56
CA PRO A 173 -4.35 -2.34 8.40
C PRO A 173 -4.42 -3.55 7.46
N LEU A 174 -4.40 -3.29 6.16
CA LEU A 174 -4.77 -4.29 5.15
C LEU A 174 -3.92 -5.57 5.20
N LEU A 175 -2.65 -5.48 5.59
CA LEU A 175 -1.78 -6.66 5.77
C LEU A 175 -2.05 -7.45 7.06
N ASP A 176 -2.75 -6.88 8.02
CA ASP A 176 -3.14 -7.58 9.25
C ASP A 176 -4.42 -8.40 9.01
N HIS A 177 -5.26 -7.99 8.05
CA HIS A 177 -6.43 -8.76 7.60
C HIS A 177 -6.01 -10.07 6.87
N PRO A 178 -6.38 -11.28 7.37
CA PRO A 178 -5.88 -12.55 6.84
C PRO A 178 -6.17 -12.78 5.35
N LEU A 179 -7.41 -12.54 4.90
CA LEU A 179 -7.78 -12.70 3.47
C LEU A 179 -6.98 -11.78 2.55
N ILE A 180 -6.80 -10.52 2.94
CA ILE A 180 -6.09 -9.53 2.13
C ILE A 180 -4.59 -9.84 2.10
N ARG A 181 -4.01 -10.17 3.25
CA ARG A 181 -2.61 -10.62 3.34
C ARG A 181 -2.34 -11.82 2.45
N GLN A 182 -3.19 -12.85 2.55
CA GLN A 182 -3.01 -14.08 1.80
C GLN A 182 -3.18 -13.83 0.30
N GLY A 183 -4.24 -13.12 -0.11
CA GLY A 183 -4.45 -12.80 -1.52
C GLY A 183 -3.33 -11.93 -2.11
N LEU A 184 -2.74 -11.01 -1.33
CA LEU A 184 -1.58 -10.25 -1.80
C LEU A 184 -0.33 -11.13 -1.97
N ILE A 185 -0.10 -12.06 -1.05
CA ILE A 185 0.98 -13.06 -1.21
C ILE A 185 0.79 -13.81 -2.52
N ASP A 186 -0.44 -14.27 -2.80
CA ASP A 186 -0.73 -15.02 -4.01
C ASP A 186 -0.50 -14.16 -5.27
N LEU A 187 -0.94 -12.90 -5.26
CA LEU A 187 -0.67 -11.95 -6.36
C LEU A 187 0.82 -11.72 -6.61
N LEU A 188 1.61 -11.58 -5.53
CA LEU A 188 3.06 -11.37 -5.63
C LEU A 188 3.80 -12.65 -6.05
N VAL A 189 3.33 -13.82 -5.64
CA VAL A 189 3.88 -15.12 -6.06
C VAL A 189 3.56 -15.41 -7.53
N SER A 190 2.41 -14.97 -8.04
CA SER A 190 2.01 -15.14 -9.45
C SER A 190 2.65 -14.15 -10.42
N LEU A 191 3.47 -13.21 -9.94
CA LEU A 191 4.33 -12.42 -10.81
C LEU A 191 5.26 -13.36 -11.60
N PRO A 192 5.53 -13.10 -12.89
CA PRO A 192 6.46 -13.93 -13.66
C PRO A 192 7.88 -14.07 -13.08
#